data_AF-A0AAN0NLE4-F1
#
_entry.id   AF-A0AAN0NLE4-F1
#
_cell.length_a   1.000
_cell.length_b   1.000
_cell.length_c   1.000
_cell.angle_alpha   90.00
_cell.angle_beta   90.00
_cell.angle_gamma   90.00
#
_symmetry.space_group_name_H-M   'P 1'
#
loop_
_entity.id
_entity.type
_entity.pdbx_description
1 polymer ?
#
loop_
_entity_poly.entity_id
_entity_poly.type
_entity_poly.pdbx_seq_one_letter_code
_entity_poly.pdbx_strand_id
1 'polypeptide(L)' 'MGSATVMINGKPAARTGDSATTCNDPADLPAGTVMAVSTVFIG' A
#
# COMPACT_ATOMS: atom_id res chain seq x y z
N MET A 1 1.77 -2.29 -3.60
CA MET A 1 3.22 -2.53 -3.32
C MET A 1 3.48 -2.19 -1.85
N GLY A 2 4.62 -2.53 -1.23
CA GLY A 2 4.89 -2.22 0.19
C GLY A 2 6.39 -2.01 0.44
N SER A 3 6.80 -1.75 1.69
CA SER A 3 8.21 -1.64 2.08
C SER A 3 8.98 -2.95 1.87
N ALA A 4 10.22 -2.86 1.41
CA ALA A 4 11.08 -4.03 1.20
C ALA A 4 11.73 -4.54 2.50
N THR A 5 11.84 -3.68 3.51
CA THR A 5 12.66 -3.87 4.72
C THR A 5 11.79 -3.92 5.98
N VAL A 6 10.71 -3.13 6.01
CA VAL A 6 9.83 -3.00 7.17
C VAL A 6 8.61 -3.90 7.03
N MET A 7 8.48 -4.83 7.97
CA MET A 7 7.38 -5.80 8.04
C MET A 7 6.50 -5.50 9.25
N ILE A 8 5.18 -5.44 9.06
CA ILE A 8 4.18 -5.35 10.13
C ILE A 8 3.41 -6.66 10.14
N ASN A 9 3.51 -7.43 11.23
CA ASN A 9 2.92 -8.76 11.35
C ASN A 9 3.27 -9.69 10.16
N GLY A 10 4.54 -9.68 9.74
CA GLY A 10 5.05 -10.48 8.63
C GLY A 10 4.64 -10.01 7.23
N LYS A 11 3.99 -8.85 7.10
CA LYS A 11 3.59 -8.28 5.80
C LYS A 11 4.34 -6.97 5.53
N PRO A 12 4.70 -6.67 4.26
CA PRO A 12 5.29 -5.39 3.89
C PRO A 12 4.45 -4.20 4.38
N ALA A 13 5.08 -3.23 5.03
CA ALA A 13 4.38 -2.01 5.46
C ALA A 13 3.94 -1.16 4.25
N ALA A 14 2.72 -0.62 4.27
CA ALA A 14 2.24 0.28 3.22
C ALA A 14 2.87 1.68 3.31
N ARG A 15 3.11 2.31 2.18
CA ARG A 15 3.71 3.65 2.03
C ARG A 15 2.89 4.49 1.06
N THR A 16 3.06 5.81 1.10
CA THR A 16 2.44 6.72 0.13
C THR A 16 2.85 6.34 -1.30
N GLY A 17 1.87 6.26 -2.20
CA GLY A 17 2.05 5.90 -3.60
C GLY A 17 2.08 4.39 -3.86
N ASP A 18 2.04 3.54 -2.83
CA ASP A 18 1.91 2.11 -3.05
C ASP A 18 0.56 1.76 -3.71
N SER A 19 0.58 0.85 -4.69
CA SER A 19 -0.63 0.35 -5.32
C SER A 19 -1.51 -0.42 -4.33
N ALA A 20 -2.82 -0.15 -4.36
CA ALA A 20 -3.83 -0.82 -3.57
C ALA A 20 -4.86 -1.50 -4.49
N THR A 21 -5.09 -2.79 -4.26
CA THR A 21 -6.18 -3.53 -4.89
C THR A 21 -7.50 -3.08 -4.30
N THR A 22 -8.42 -2.65 -5.17
CA THR A 22 -9.75 -2.18 -4.80
C THR A 22 -10.81 -3.02 -5.49
N CYS A 23 -11.99 -3.08 -4.88
CA CYS A 23 -13.17 -3.66 -5.51
C CYS A 23 -13.45 -2.96 -6.84
N ASN A 24 -13.47 -3.71 -7.93
CA ASN A 24 -13.80 -3.25 -9.27
C ASN A 24 -14.64 -4.31 -9.99
N ASP A 25 -15.51 -3.87 -10.90
CA ASP A 25 -16.40 -4.74 -11.69
C ASP A 25 -15.81 -4.90 -13.10
N PRO A 26 -15.60 -6.14 -13.63
CA PRO A 26 -15.99 -7.45 -13.10
C PRO A 26 -14.96 -8.15 -12.20
N ALA A 27 -13.78 -7.56 -12.00
CA ALA A 27 -12.75 -8.14 -11.16
C ALA A 27 -11.97 -7.06 -10.43
N ASP A 28 -11.46 -7.39 -9.24
CA ASP A 28 -10.58 -6.52 -8.48
C ASP A 28 -9.36 -6.12 -9.30
N LEU A 29 -9.00 -4.83 -9.22
CA LEU A 29 -7.83 -4.26 -9.90
C LEU A 29 -7.05 -3.38 -8.93
N PRO A 30 -5.71 -3.29 -9.07
CA PRO A 30 -4.86 -2.36 -8.33
C PRO A 30 -5.00 -0.93 -8.85
N ALA A 31 -6.24 -0.43 -8.98
CA ALA A 31 -6.54 0.90 -9.47
C ALA A 31 -6.39 1.98 -8.39
N GLY A 32 -6.33 1.59 -7.12
CA GLY A 32 -6.12 2.50 -5.99
C GLY A 32 -4.64 2.80 -5.73
N THR A 33 -4.39 3.96 -5.15
CA THR A 33 -3.07 4.32 -4.59
C THR A 33 -3.22 4.70 -3.13
N VAL A 34 -2.27 4.30 -2.30
CA VAL A 34 -2.24 4.66 -0.88
C VAL A 34 -1.88 6.14 -0.75
N MET A 35 -2.79 6.93 -0.18
CA MET A 35 -2.54 8.31 0.20
C MET A 35 -2.36 8.39 1.72
N ALA A 36 -1.12 8.41 2.19
CA ALA A 36 -0.85 8.60 3.62
C ALA A 36 -0.48 10.06 3.92
N VAL A 37 -1.06 10.59 4.99
CA VAL A 37 -0.74 11.91 5.55
C VAL A 37 0.02 11.69 6.86
N SER A 38 1.35 11.60 6.77
CA SER A 38 2.22 11.41 7.93
C SER A 38 3.45 12.32 7.85
N THR A 39 3.99 12.70 9.01
CA THR A 39 5.26 13.43 9.13
C THR A 39 6.47 12.50 9.16
N VAL A 40 6.23 11.20 9.29
CA VAL A 40 7.24 10.13 9.30
C VAL A 40 6.94 9.17 8.16
N PHE A 41 7.97 8.87 7.35
CA PHE A 41 7.90 7.92 6.25
C PHE A 41 8.53 6.59 6.64
N ILE A 42 7.94 5.48 6.18
CA ILE A 42 8.48 4.14 6.34
C ILE A 42 9.44 3.83 5.18
N GLY A 43 10.66 3.41 5.50
CA GLY A 43 11.73 3.04 4.57
C GLY A 43 12.59 1.90 5.10
#